data_AF-T1E927-F1
#
_entry.id   AF-T1E927-F1
#
_cell.length_a   1.000
_cell.length_b   1.000
_cell.length_c   1.000
_cell.angle_alpha   90.00
_cell.angle_beta   90.00
_cell.angle_gamma   90.00
#
_symmetry.space_group_name_H-M   'P 1'
#
loop_
_entity.id
_entity.type
_entity.pdbx_description
1 polymer ?
#
loop_
_entity_poly.entity_id
_entity_poly.type
_entity_poly.pdbx_seq_one_letter_code
_entity_poly.pdbx_strand_id
1 'polypeptide(L)'
;MSELEEIAPFLSKTVRLDLKAVALSVVLGLTGSVDGIKLLLQQEAILSNVLDLADDESETIAKDAVLCFVNISAEEKGAQVIVDKLSSRLVPTAYRAILDENSKLADPWCMVLCNVSRPDSLVETVVKELLAIEFSVEKLTTCFTRVNYNKQKGHLNYLGPLFSNISQCAVGRKVFCNKATGLLRRILPFVHHESSIVRRAVPLVC
;
A
#
# COMPACT_ATOMS: atom_id res chain seq x y z
N MET A 1 29.37 5.83 -9.00
CA MET A 1 28.73 5.33 -7.78
C MET A 1 28.09 6.56 -7.14
N SER A 2 26.77 6.58 -7.01
CA SER A 2 26.11 7.71 -6.34
C SER A 2 26.30 7.59 -4.82
N GLU A 3 26.36 8.70 -4.09
CA GLU A 3 26.43 8.69 -2.61
C GLU A 3 25.27 7.88 -2.00
N LEU A 4 24.16 7.80 -2.71
CA LEU A 4 22.98 7.03 -2.33
C LEU A 4 23.18 5.51 -2.49
N GLU A 5 24.00 5.05 -3.44
CA GLU A 5 24.34 3.61 -3.53
C GLU A 5 25.13 3.12 -2.32
N GLU A 6 25.91 4.01 -1.68
CA GLU A 6 26.72 3.67 -0.50
C GLU A 6 25.85 3.38 0.73
N ILE A 7 24.60 3.87 0.78
CA ILE A 7 23.70 3.61 1.91
C ILE A 7 22.98 2.25 1.79
N ALA A 8 22.88 1.68 0.59
CA ALA A 8 22.11 0.45 0.35
C ALA A 8 22.52 -0.74 1.24
N PRO A 9 23.82 -1.01 1.52
CA PRO A 9 24.22 -2.10 2.41
C PRO A 9 23.72 -1.96 3.85
N PHE A 10 23.41 -0.74 4.31
CA PHE A 10 22.91 -0.50 5.67
C PHE A 10 21.39 -0.70 5.78
N LEU A 11 20.68 -0.79 4.65
CA LEU A 11 19.24 -1.05 4.59
C LEU A 11 18.95 -2.55 4.55
N SER A 12 19.35 -3.28 5.60
CA SER A 12 19.10 -4.73 5.69
C SER A 12 18.67 -5.12 7.08
N LYS A 13 17.76 -6.09 7.21
CA LYS A 13 17.27 -6.59 8.51
C LYS A 13 18.41 -7.01 9.45
N THR A 14 19.52 -7.52 8.90
CA THR A 14 20.68 -8.02 9.65
C THR A 14 21.63 -6.93 10.14
N VAL A 15 21.48 -5.69 9.67
CA VAL A 15 22.33 -4.57 10.06
C VAL A 15 21.93 -4.08 11.45
N ARG A 16 22.94 -3.64 12.22
CA ARG A 16 22.77 -3.06 13.55
C ARG A 16 21.72 -1.94 13.53
N LEU A 17 20.82 -1.95 14.51
CA LEU A 17 19.62 -1.11 14.54
C LEU A 17 19.89 0.37 14.32
N ASP A 18 20.91 0.93 14.96
CA ASP A 18 21.31 2.34 14.85
C ASP A 18 21.78 2.71 13.42
N LEU A 19 22.59 1.86 12.79
CA LEU A 19 23.08 2.09 11.43
C LEU A 19 21.94 2.02 10.42
N LYS A 20 21.08 1.01 10.57
CA LYS A 20 19.87 0.85 9.75
C LYS A 20 18.91 2.02 9.94
N ALA A 21 18.70 2.49 11.17
CA ALA A 21 17.84 3.62 11.47
C ALA A 21 18.35 4.92 10.80
N VAL A 22 19.65 5.18 10.88
CA VAL A 22 20.27 6.35 10.22
C VAL A 22 20.10 6.26 8.70
N ALA A 23 20.43 5.11 8.10
CA ALA A 23 20.30 4.91 6.65
C ALA A 23 18.84 5.08 6.18
N LEU A 24 17.89 4.49 6.90
CA LEU A 24 16.46 4.61 6.58
C LEU A 24 15.95 6.03 6.79
N SER A 25 16.43 6.75 7.81
CA SER A 25 16.08 8.16 8.01
C SER A 25 16.54 9.05 6.86
N VAL A 26 17.70 8.76 6.24
CA VAL A 26 18.16 9.46 5.03
C VAL A 26 17.20 9.20 3.87
N VAL A 27 16.83 7.93 3.64
CA VAL A 27 15.86 7.56 2.60
C VAL A 27 14.52 8.25 2.83
N LEU A 28 13.98 8.18 4.05
CA LEU A 28 12.70 8.80 4.40
C LEU A 28 12.74 10.32 4.17
N GLY A 29 13.84 10.98 4.54
CA GLY A 29 14.05 12.41 4.28
C GLY A 29 14.00 12.76 2.79
N LEU A 30 14.57 11.93 1.92
CA LEU A 30 14.51 12.12 0.46
C LEU A 30 13.09 11.97 -0.08
N THR A 31 12.28 11.06 0.47
CA THR A 31 10.88 10.90 0.05
C THR A 31 10.00 12.12 0.35
N GLY A 32 10.47 13.07 1.18
CA GLY A 32 9.76 14.31 1.47
C GLY A 32 9.79 15.36 0.35
N SER A 33 10.49 15.10 -0.77
CA SER A 33 10.56 16.02 -1.91
C SER A 33 10.47 15.28 -3.24
N VAL A 34 9.93 15.95 -4.25
CA VAL A 34 9.80 15.40 -5.61
C VAL A 34 11.17 15.04 -6.20
N ASP A 35 12.20 15.87 -5.97
CA ASP A 35 13.54 15.61 -6.49
C ASP A 35 14.25 14.46 -5.75
N GLY A 36 14.08 14.36 -4.43
CA GLY A 36 14.58 13.23 -3.66
C GLY A 36 13.90 11.92 -4.06
N ILE A 37 12.59 11.92 -4.33
CA ILE A 37 11.89 10.78 -4.92
C ILE A 37 12.52 10.41 -6.27
N LYS A 38 12.71 11.35 -7.20
CA LYS A 38 13.33 11.06 -8.52
C LYS A 38 14.69 10.38 -8.39
N LEU A 39 15.51 10.78 -7.41
CA LEU A 39 16.80 10.13 -7.13
C LEU A 39 16.60 8.68 -6.65
N LEU A 40 15.67 8.45 -5.73
CA LEU A 40 15.36 7.10 -5.22
C LEU A 40 14.78 6.17 -6.29
N LEU A 41 14.02 6.70 -7.25
CA LEU A 41 13.44 5.89 -8.34
C LEU A 41 14.49 5.25 -9.25
N GLN A 42 15.73 5.75 -9.23
CA GLN A 42 16.86 5.18 -9.98
C GLN A 42 17.54 4.04 -9.21
N GLN A 43 17.18 3.82 -7.95
CA GLN A 43 17.88 2.92 -7.02
C GLN A 43 17.00 1.72 -6.62
N GLU A 44 16.83 0.78 -7.55
CA GLU A 44 15.97 -0.41 -7.35
C GLU A 44 16.37 -1.23 -6.12
N ALA A 45 17.67 -1.36 -5.84
CA ALA A 45 18.18 -2.05 -4.66
C ALA A 45 17.71 -1.38 -3.35
N ILE A 46 17.70 -0.05 -3.29
CA ILE A 46 17.21 0.69 -2.12
C ILE A 46 15.72 0.47 -1.94
N LEU A 47 14.93 0.58 -3.00
CA LEU A 47 13.48 0.36 -2.92
C LEU A 47 13.16 -1.08 -2.47
N SER A 48 13.87 -2.08 -3.00
CA SER A 48 13.74 -3.47 -2.56
C SER A 48 14.10 -3.64 -1.09
N ASN A 49 15.24 -3.09 -0.66
CA ASN A 49 15.71 -3.17 0.71
C ASN A 49 14.74 -2.50 1.70
N VAL A 50 14.20 -1.33 1.34
CA VAL A 50 13.17 -0.64 2.14
C VAL A 50 11.90 -1.47 2.22
N LEU A 51 11.49 -2.17 1.15
CA LEU A 51 10.35 -3.10 1.21
C LEU A 51 10.60 -4.25 2.18
N ASP A 52 11.81 -4.79 2.23
CA ASP A 52 12.16 -5.82 3.19
C ASP A 52 12.13 -5.28 4.63
N LEU A 53 12.58 -4.04 4.85
CA LEU A 53 12.52 -3.38 6.16
C LEU A 53 11.10 -3.05 6.63
N ALA A 54 10.10 -3.07 5.76
CA ALA A 54 8.70 -2.85 6.15
C ALA A 54 8.12 -3.97 7.03
N ASP A 55 8.86 -5.08 7.19
CA ASP A 55 8.58 -6.22 8.05
C ASP A 55 9.74 -6.46 9.04
N ASP A 56 10.42 -5.39 9.45
CA ASP A 56 11.49 -5.47 10.45
C ASP A 56 10.95 -5.73 11.86
N GLU A 57 11.75 -6.40 12.71
CA GLU A 57 11.41 -6.64 14.12
C GLU A 57 11.26 -5.33 14.90
N SER A 58 11.99 -4.29 14.51
CA SER A 58 11.85 -2.96 15.08
C SER A 58 10.63 -2.25 14.48
N GLU A 59 9.60 -2.02 15.30
CA GLU A 59 8.37 -1.33 14.87
C GLU A 59 8.65 0.06 14.26
N THR A 60 9.66 0.78 14.76
CA THR A 60 10.04 2.09 14.23
C THR A 60 10.64 1.98 12.83
N ILE A 61 11.48 0.97 12.59
CA ILE A 61 12.06 0.72 11.26
C ILE A 61 10.98 0.31 10.27
N ALA A 62 10.12 -0.64 10.67
CA ALA A 62 9.01 -1.08 9.82
C ALA A 62 8.07 0.09 9.48
N LYS A 63 7.76 0.93 10.45
CA LYS A 63 6.94 2.13 10.24
C LYS A 63 7.59 3.10 9.26
N ASP A 64 8.85 3.47 9.46
CA ASP A 64 9.54 4.44 8.61
C ASP A 64 9.71 3.92 7.17
N ALA A 65 9.92 2.60 7.01
CA ALA A 65 9.96 1.95 5.72
C ALA A 65 8.62 2.04 4.97
N VAL A 66 7.49 1.78 5.65
CA VAL A 66 6.17 1.93 5.02
C VAL A 66 5.87 3.40 4.70
N LEU A 67 6.29 4.34 5.56
CA LEU A 67 6.13 5.77 5.27
C LEU A 67 6.90 6.22 4.03
N CYS A 68 8.07 5.63 3.75
CA CYS A 68 8.77 5.85 2.49
C CYS A 68 7.86 5.49 1.30
N PHE A 69 7.19 4.34 1.33
CA PHE A 69 6.28 3.93 0.26
C PHE A 69 5.02 4.80 0.19
N VAL A 70 4.48 5.27 1.32
CA VAL A 70 3.35 6.21 1.32
C VAL A 70 3.72 7.47 0.55
N ASN A 71 4.90 8.04 0.83
CA ASN A 71 5.37 9.25 0.17
C ASN A 71 5.71 9.01 -1.30
N ILE A 72 6.47 7.96 -1.62
CA ILE A 72 6.86 7.65 -3.00
C ILE A 72 5.63 7.36 -3.87
N SER A 73 4.67 6.57 -3.36
CA SER A 73 3.47 6.22 -4.12
C SER A 73 2.50 7.39 -4.30
N ALA A 74 2.59 8.44 -3.48
CA ALA A 74 1.77 9.63 -3.66
C ALA A 74 2.09 10.38 -4.96
N GLU A 75 3.33 10.28 -5.44
CA GLU A 75 3.76 10.80 -6.74
C GLU A 75 3.49 9.81 -7.87
N GLU A 76 2.93 10.29 -8.98
CA GLU A 76 2.53 9.43 -10.12
C GLU A 76 3.69 8.60 -10.66
N LYS A 77 4.87 9.21 -10.85
CA LYS A 77 6.08 8.50 -11.29
C LYS A 77 6.57 7.48 -10.26
N GLY A 78 6.42 7.78 -8.97
CA GLY A 78 6.81 6.87 -7.90
C GLY A 78 5.88 5.66 -7.83
N ALA A 79 4.58 5.88 -7.95
CA ALA A 79 3.59 4.81 -8.11
C ALA A 79 3.91 3.91 -9.32
N GLN A 80 4.22 4.51 -10.48
CA GLN A 80 4.59 3.77 -11.68
C GLN A 80 5.79 2.85 -11.45
N VAL A 81 6.89 3.37 -10.90
CA VAL A 81 8.09 2.57 -10.63
C VAL A 81 7.82 1.49 -9.59
N ILE A 82 7.04 1.77 -8.54
CA ILE A 82 6.64 0.76 -7.56
C ILE A 82 5.88 -0.37 -8.23
N VAL A 83 4.92 -0.06 -9.10
CA VAL A 83 4.12 -1.08 -9.79
C VAL A 83 4.97 -1.90 -10.75
N ASP A 84 5.81 -1.25 -11.55
CA ASP A 84 6.64 -1.91 -12.56
C ASP A 84 7.69 -2.84 -11.94
N LYS A 85 8.24 -2.46 -10.78
CA LYS A 85 9.41 -3.12 -10.18
C LYS A 85 9.08 -4.00 -8.99
N LEU A 86 8.07 -3.64 -8.20
CA LEU A 86 7.85 -4.21 -6.88
C LEU A 86 6.44 -4.77 -6.66
N SER A 87 5.50 -4.61 -7.59
CA SER A 87 4.09 -4.99 -7.38
C SER A 87 3.90 -6.43 -6.88
N SER A 88 4.63 -7.40 -7.45
CA SER A 88 4.58 -8.82 -7.07
C SER A 88 5.02 -9.12 -5.63
N ARG A 89 5.77 -8.22 -4.99
CA ARG A 89 6.18 -8.32 -3.58
C ARG A 89 5.40 -7.36 -2.69
N LEU A 90 5.17 -6.14 -3.17
CA LEU A 90 4.54 -5.07 -2.41
C LEU A 90 3.05 -5.34 -2.20
N VAL A 91 2.32 -5.77 -3.22
CA VAL A 91 0.87 -6.02 -3.11
C VAL A 91 0.57 -7.15 -2.11
N PRO A 92 1.24 -8.33 -2.17
CA PRO A 92 1.04 -9.36 -1.15
C PRO A 92 1.47 -8.93 0.27
N THR A 93 2.50 -8.10 0.39
CA THR A 93 2.96 -7.58 1.69
C THR A 93 1.93 -6.64 2.30
N ALA A 94 1.46 -5.66 1.53
CA ALA A 94 0.40 -4.75 1.95
C ALA A 94 -0.88 -5.53 2.32
N TYR A 95 -1.27 -6.49 1.47
CA TYR A 95 -2.45 -7.33 1.72
C TYR A 95 -2.36 -8.08 3.06
N ARG A 96 -1.23 -8.74 3.35
CA ARG A 96 -1.02 -9.45 4.62
C ARG A 96 -1.11 -8.50 5.82
N ALA A 97 -0.47 -7.33 5.72
CA ALA A 97 -0.47 -6.34 6.79
C ALA A 97 -1.85 -5.71 7.03
N ILE A 98 -2.71 -5.62 6.01
CA ILE A 98 -4.09 -5.12 6.15
C ILE A 98 -5.00 -6.17 6.80
N LEU A 99 -4.80 -7.45 6.46
CA LEU A 99 -5.59 -8.55 7.01
C LEU A 99 -5.24 -8.85 8.47
N ASP A 100 -4.03 -8.58 8.92
CA ASP A 100 -3.66 -8.78 10.32
C ASP A 100 -4.38 -7.78 11.22
N GLU A 101 -5.30 -8.29 12.05
CA GLU A 101 -6.05 -7.50 13.04
C GLU A 101 -5.12 -6.82 14.07
N ASN A 102 -3.88 -7.30 14.25
CA ASN A 102 -2.91 -6.74 15.17
C ASN A 102 -1.86 -5.84 14.49
N SER A 103 -1.98 -5.62 13.19
CA SER A 103 -1.01 -4.79 12.46
C SER A 103 -1.18 -3.31 12.82
N LYS A 104 -0.11 -2.68 13.30
CA LYS A 104 -0.03 -1.23 13.50
C LYS A 104 0.17 -0.46 12.19
N LEU A 105 0.49 -1.16 11.10
CA LEU A 105 0.84 -0.59 9.79
C LEU A 105 -0.26 -0.77 8.74
N ALA A 106 -1.42 -1.31 9.13
CA ALA A 106 -2.53 -1.59 8.21
C ALA A 106 -3.02 -0.33 7.48
N ASP A 107 -3.15 0.81 8.18
CA ASP A 107 -3.60 2.08 7.57
C ASP A 107 -2.59 2.65 6.55
N PRO A 108 -1.29 2.79 6.88
CA PRO A 108 -0.26 3.14 5.89
C PRO A 108 -0.26 2.21 4.67
N TRP A 109 -0.42 0.89 4.86
CA TRP A 109 -0.50 -0.04 3.73
C TRP A 109 -1.76 0.12 2.88
N CYS A 110 -2.90 0.47 3.49
CA CYS A 110 -4.09 0.87 2.74
C CYS A 110 -3.81 2.11 1.88
N MET A 111 -3.08 3.09 2.41
CA MET A 111 -2.68 4.30 1.66
C MET A 111 -1.77 3.95 0.48
N VAL A 112 -0.77 3.09 0.67
CA VAL A 112 0.11 2.65 -0.42
C VAL A 112 -0.69 1.97 -1.53
N LEU A 113 -1.55 1.00 -1.21
CA LEU A 113 -2.39 0.33 -2.21
C LEU A 113 -3.34 1.31 -2.92
N CYS A 114 -3.95 2.22 -2.17
CA CYS A 114 -4.80 3.28 -2.75
C CYS A 114 -4.01 4.16 -3.73
N ASN A 115 -2.77 4.52 -3.40
CA ASN A 115 -1.94 5.38 -4.22
C ASN A 115 -1.51 4.68 -5.52
N VAL A 116 -0.97 3.46 -5.43
CA VAL A 116 -0.49 2.72 -6.62
C VAL A 116 -1.61 2.26 -7.54
N SER A 117 -2.84 2.15 -7.03
CA SER A 117 -4.03 1.84 -7.84
C SER A 117 -4.73 3.06 -8.42
N ARG A 118 -4.29 4.29 -8.08
CA ARG A 118 -4.99 5.52 -8.50
C ARG A 118 -4.88 5.79 -10.01
N PRO A 119 -3.71 5.65 -10.67
CA PRO A 119 -3.63 5.88 -12.11
C PRO A 119 -4.28 4.75 -12.89
N ASP A 120 -5.10 5.09 -13.89
CA ASP A 120 -5.79 4.13 -14.77
C ASP A 120 -4.84 3.18 -15.48
N SER A 121 -3.62 3.64 -15.79
CA SER A 121 -2.57 2.83 -16.43
C SER A 121 -2.00 1.75 -15.50
N LEU A 122 -2.15 1.89 -14.18
CA LEU A 122 -1.51 1.03 -13.18
C LEU A 122 -2.47 0.05 -12.51
N VAL A 123 -3.73 0.45 -12.36
CA VAL A 123 -4.70 -0.28 -11.55
C VAL A 123 -4.89 -1.73 -12.00
N GLU A 124 -4.83 -2.02 -13.29
CA GLU A 124 -5.00 -3.38 -13.78
C GLU A 124 -3.87 -4.32 -13.29
N THR A 125 -2.63 -3.84 -13.22
CA THR A 125 -1.49 -4.61 -12.69
C THR A 125 -1.68 -4.88 -11.19
N VAL A 126 -2.06 -3.86 -10.42
CA VAL A 126 -2.35 -4.01 -8.98
C VAL A 126 -3.48 -5.03 -8.75
N VAL A 127 -4.53 -4.97 -9.57
CA VAL A 127 -5.65 -5.91 -9.50
C VAL A 127 -5.20 -7.33 -9.86
N LYS A 128 -4.34 -7.52 -10.86
CA LYS A 128 -3.78 -8.84 -11.19
C LYS A 128 -3.05 -9.45 -10.00
N GLU A 129 -2.17 -8.69 -9.34
CA GLU A 129 -1.45 -9.15 -8.14
C GLU A 129 -2.39 -9.47 -6.97
N LEU A 130 -3.43 -8.66 -6.75
CA LEU A 130 -4.46 -8.98 -5.74
C LEU A 130 -5.19 -10.27 -6.09
N LEU A 131 -5.64 -10.44 -7.33
CA LEU A 131 -6.42 -11.61 -7.76
C LEU A 131 -5.59 -12.90 -7.86
N ALA A 132 -4.26 -12.80 -7.87
CA ALA A 132 -3.39 -13.95 -7.68
C ALA A 132 -3.50 -14.53 -6.25
N ILE A 133 -4.02 -13.76 -5.29
CA ILE A 133 -4.27 -14.18 -3.91
C ILE A 133 -5.75 -14.59 -3.76
N GLU A 134 -5.97 -15.81 -3.29
CA GLU A 134 -7.30 -16.39 -3.18
C GLU A 134 -8.23 -15.59 -2.23
N PHE A 135 -9.39 -15.20 -2.77
CA PHE A 135 -10.43 -14.41 -2.11
C PHE A 135 -9.94 -13.06 -1.56
N SER A 136 -8.91 -12.47 -2.17
CA SER A 136 -8.27 -11.26 -1.64
C SER A 136 -9.24 -10.08 -1.53
N VAL A 137 -10.02 -9.81 -2.56
CA VAL A 137 -10.97 -8.68 -2.58
C VAL A 137 -12.13 -8.93 -1.61
N GLU A 138 -12.60 -10.18 -1.46
CA GLU A 138 -13.61 -10.58 -0.49
C GLU A 138 -13.11 -10.39 0.96
N LYS A 139 -11.86 -10.74 1.23
CA LYS A 139 -11.23 -10.58 2.54
C LYS A 139 -10.96 -9.11 2.85
N LEU A 140 -10.46 -8.32 1.89
CA LEU A 140 -10.32 -6.86 2.05
C LEU A 140 -11.69 -6.20 2.29
N THR A 141 -12.73 -6.61 1.57
CA THR A 141 -14.10 -6.13 1.80
C THR A 141 -14.57 -6.47 3.23
N THR A 142 -14.17 -7.62 3.77
CA THR A 142 -14.45 -8.00 5.16
C THR A 142 -13.75 -7.06 6.15
N CYS A 143 -12.47 -6.76 5.90
CA CYS A 143 -11.71 -5.81 6.71
C CYS A 143 -12.36 -4.41 6.72
N PHE A 144 -12.81 -3.94 5.55
CA PHE A 144 -13.47 -2.64 5.39
C PHE A 144 -14.85 -2.56 6.06
N THR A 145 -15.63 -3.63 6.01
CA THR A 145 -17.05 -3.61 6.44
C THR A 145 -17.25 -3.93 7.91
N ARG A 146 -16.27 -4.59 8.56
CA ARG A 146 -16.33 -4.89 9.99
C ARG A 146 -15.93 -3.67 10.82
N VAL A 147 -16.79 -3.28 11.76
CA VAL A 147 -16.48 -2.24 12.75
C VAL A 147 -15.35 -2.74 13.65
N ASN A 148 -14.34 -1.90 13.89
CA ASN A 148 -13.17 -2.20 14.73
C ASN A 148 -12.45 -3.50 14.34
N TYR A 149 -12.34 -3.79 13.04
CA TYR A 149 -11.61 -4.96 12.55
C TYR A 149 -10.17 -5.00 13.09
N ASN A 150 -9.45 -3.89 12.99
CA ASN A 150 -8.08 -3.78 13.48
C ASN A 150 -8.07 -3.40 14.98
N LYS A 151 -7.43 -4.24 15.79
CA LYS A 151 -7.31 -4.14 17.25
C LYS A 151 -6.30 -3.09 17.69
N GLN A 152 -5.44 -2.62 16.79
CA GLN A 152 -4.48 -1.52 17.03
C GLN A 152 -5.03 -0.14 16.67
N LYS A 153 -6.37 0.00 16.60
CA LYS A 153 -7.08 1.24 16.28
C LYS A 153 -6.88 1.74 14.84
N GLY A 154 -6.41 0.88 13.92
CA GLY A 154 -6.42 1.18 12.48
C GLY A 154 -7.85 1.24 11.95
N HIS A 155 -8.13 2.21 11.07
CA HIS A 155 -9.49 2.46 10.58
C HIS A 155 -9.78 1.86 9.20
N LEU A 156 -8.75 1.52 8.44
CA LEU A 156 -8.78 0.97 7.09
C LEU A 156 -9.60 1.81 6.10
N ASN A 157 -9.69 3.12 6.35
CA ASN A 157 -10.53 4.04 5.57
C ASN A 157 -10.14 4.07 4.08
N TYR A 158 -8.83 3.93 3.80
CA TYR A 158 -8.30 3.97 2.44
C TYR A 158 -8.64 2.72 1.60
N LEU A 159 -9.23 1.67 2.20
CA LEU A 159 -9.84 0.59 1.42
C LEU A 159 -11.02 1.08 0.58
N GLY A 160 -11.75 2.11 1.01
CA GLY A 160 -12.84 2.69 0.24
C GLY A 160 -12.38 3.25 -1.12
N PRO A 161 -11.46 4.23 -1.14
CA PRO A 161 -10.81 4.73 -2.36
C PRO A 161 -10.14 3.64 -3.18
N LEU A 162 -9.46 2.67 -2.55
CA LEU A 162 -8.89 1.52 -3.24
C LEU A 162 -9.95 0.74 -4.02
N PHE A 163 -11.11 0.46 -3.41
CA PHE A 163 -12.20 -0.21 -4.11
C PHE A 163 -12.78 0.64 -5.24
N SER A 164 -12.87 1.96 -5.07
CA SER A 164 -13.26 2.87 -6.14
C SER A 164 -12.29 2.74 -7.32
N ASN A 165 -10.99 2.85 -7.09
CA ASN A 165 -9.96 2.67 -8.12
C ASN A 165 -10.08 1.31 -8.82
N ILE A 166 -10.13 0.21 -8.07
CA ILE A 166 -10.27 -1.14 -8.63
C ILE A 166 -11.53 -1.26 -9.50
N SER A 167 -12.64 -0.68 -9.07
CA SER A 167 -13.90 -0.73 -9.83
C SER A 167 -13.87 0.02 -11.16
N GLN A 168 -12.90 0.92 -11.37
CA GLN A 168 -12.78 1.67 -12.63
C GLN A 168 -12.23 0.79 -13.76
N CYS A 169 -11.38 -0.19 -13.46
CA CYS A 169 -10.88 -1.12 -14.48
C CYS A 169 -11.87 -2.26 -14.76
N ALA A 170 -11.84 -2.80 -15.98
CA ALA A 170 -12.81 -3.81 -16.43
C ALA A 170 -12.75 -5.10 -15.60
N VAL A 171 -11.55 -5.53 -15.19
CA VAL A 171 -11.35 -6.73 -14.38
C VAL A 171 -11.91 -6.54 -12.97
N GLY A 172 -11.57 -5.43 -12.30
CA GLY A 172 -12.05 -5.14 -10.96
C GLY A 172 -13.55 -4.90 -10.91
N ARG A 173 -14.13 -4.25 -11.92
CA ARG A 173 -15.59 -4.11 -12.07
C ARG A 173 -16.30 -5.47 -12.13
N LYS A 174 -15.76 -6.43 -12.88
CA LYS A 174 -16.33 -7.80 -12.91
C LYS A 174 -16.31 -8.48 -11.54
N VAL A 175 -15.27 -8.23 -10.74
CA VAL A 175 -15.17 -8.77 -9.36
C VAL A 175 -16.29 -8.21 -8.48
N PHE A 176 -16.46 -6.89 -8.43
CA PHE A 176 -17.49 -6.26 -7.59
C PHE A 176 -18.92 -6.53 -8.07
N CYS A 177 -19.15 -6.59 -9.39
CA CYS A 177 -20.46 -6.85 -9.99
C CYS A 177 -20.84 -8.35 -10.01
N ASN A 178 -19.97 -9.25 -9.56
CA ASN A 178 -20.31 -10.65 -9.44
C ASN A 178 -21.39 -10.86 -8.36
N LYS A 179 -22.62 -11.15 -8.81
CA LYS A 179 -23.77 -11.35 -7.93
C LYS A 179 -23.58 -12.52 -6.94
N ALA A 180 -22.76 -13.51 -7.29
CA ALA A 180 -22.50 -14.66 -6.42
C ALA A 180 -21.65 -14.31 -5.20
N THR A 181 -20.75 -13.32 -5.31
CA THR A 181 -19.90 -12.89 -4.19
C THR A 181 -20.57 -11.83 -3.32
N GLY A 182 -21.53 -11.08 -3.88
CA GLY A 182 -22.31 -10.06 -3.16
C GLY A 182 -21.49 -8.88 -2.66
N LEU A 183 -20.29 -8.66 -3.19
CA LEU A 183 -19.34 -7.66 -2.70
C LEU A 183 -19.89 -6.24 -2.78
N LEU A 184 -20.47 -5.86 -3.93
CA LEU A 184 -21.08 -4.56 -4.11
C LEU A 184 -22.11 -4.24 -3.00
N ARG A 185 -23.00 -5.19 -2.71
CA ARG A 185 -24.04 -5.04 -1.66
C ARG A 185 -23.45 -4.79 -0.27
N ARG A 186 -22.28 -5.38 0.03
CA ARG A 186 -21.59 -5.21 1.33
C ARG A 186 -20.96 -3.83 1.47
N ILE A 187 -20.53 -3.22 0.36
CA ILE A 187 -19.84 -1.94 0.34
C ILE A 187 -20.81 -0.75 0.26
N LEU A 188 -21.96 -0.92 -0.42
CA LEU A 188 -22.96 0.15 -0.61
C LEU A 188 -23.34 0.93 0.66
N PRO A 189 -23.53 0.34 1.85
CA PRO A 189 -23.86 1.10 3.06
C PRO A 189 -22.81 2.17 3.44
N PHE A 190 -21.57 2.03 2.95
CA PHE A 190 -20.45 2.91 3.32
C PHE A 190 -20.30 4.13 2.40
N VAL A 191 -21.05 4.23 1.30
CA VAL A 191 -21.05 5.42 0.42
C VAL A 191 -21.65 6.65 1.11
N HIS A 192 -22.45 6.44 2.16
CA HIS A 192 -23.07 7.49 2.98
C HIS A 192 -22.47 7.56 4.40
N HIS A 193 -21.32 6.93 4.67
CA HIS A 193 -20.78 6.82 6.03
C HIS A 193 -20.36 8.18 6.61
N GLU A 194 -21.04 8.65 7.66
CA GLU A 194 -20.86 10.01 8.20
C GLU A 194 -19.49 10.24 8.87
N SER A 195 -18.85 9.19 9.40
CA SER A 195 -17.66 9.36 10.24
C SER A 195 -16.35 9.65 9.49
N SER A 196 -16.29 9.53 8.15
CA SER A 196 -15.04 9.74 7.40
C SER A 196 -15.30 10.02 5.92
N ILE A 197 -14.81 11.16 5.43
CA ILE A 197 -14.86 11.54 4.01
C ILE A 197 -14.09 10.53 3.15
N VAL A 198 -12.92 10.09 3.62
CA VAL A 198 -12.09 9.10 2.92
C VAL A 198 -12.84 7.77 2.80
N ARG A 199 -13.54 7.34 3.85
CA ARG A 199 -14.33 6.10 3.82
C ARG A 199 -15.53 6.18 2.87
N ARG A 200 -16.06 7.38 2.59
CA ARG A 200 -17.15 7.63 1.61
C ARG A 200 -16.68 7.65 0.17
N ALA A 201 -15.39 7.78 -0.10
CA ALA A 201 -14.84 7.78 -1.46
C ALA A 201 -14.83 6.35 -2.04
N VAL A 202 -16.01 5.72 -2.05
CA VAL A 202 -16.33 4.45 -2.68
C VAL A 202 -17.36 4.62 -3.80
N PRO A 203 -17.32 5.67 -4.66
CA PRO A 203 -18.13 5.65 -5.86
C PRO A 203 -17.60 4.50 -6.72
N LEU A 204 -18.29 3.37 -6.68
CA LEU A 204 -17.97 2.23 -7.51
C LEU A 204 -18.57 2.47 -8.88
N VAL A 205 -17.74 2.32 -9.91
CA VAL A 205 -18.21 2.31 -11.30
C VAL A 205 -18.65 0.88 -11.59
N CYS A 206 -19.96 0.63 -11.55
CA CYS A 206 -20.56 -0.68 -11.78
C CYS A 206 -21.32 -0.72 -13.11
#